data_AF-A0A941QQD1-F1
#
_entry.id   AF-A0A941QQD1-F1
#
_cell.length_a   1.000
_cell.length_b   1.000
_cell.length_c   1.000
_cell.angle_alpha   90.00
_cell.angle_beta   90.00
_cell.angle_gamma   90.00
#
_symmetry.space_group_name_H-M   'P 1'
#
loop_
_entity.id
_entity.type
_entity.pdbx_description
1 polymer ?
#
loop_
_entity_poly.entity_id
_entity_poly.type
_entity_poly.pdbx_seq_one_letter_code
_entity_poly.pdbx_strand_id
1 'polypeptide(L)' 'MSKSLQDGASIGAGIAIGAALGAAYGNLALGIALGTAFGAAFTVTRRRSPDGDGANKDNPPISDD' A
#
# COMPACT_ATOMS: atom_id res chain seq x y z
N MET A 1 16.18 -13.46 -11.08
CA MET A 1 14.76 -13.16 -10.79
C MET A 1 14.65 -12.75 -9.33
N SER A 2 14.71 -11.44 -9.04
CA SER A 2 14.78 -10.91 -7.66
C SER A 2 13.82 -9.72 -7.52
N LYS A 3 12.53 -10.00 -7.36
CA LYS A 3 11.49 -8.99 -7.06
C LYS A 3 10.39 -9.65 -6.22
N SER A 4 10.63 -9.83 -4.93
CA SER A 4 9.58 -10.27 -4.00
C SER A 4 9.75 -9.75 -2.56
N LEU A 5 10.76 -8.92 -2.28
CA LEU A 5 10.91 -8.25 -0.98
C LEU A 5 10.33 -6.83 -0.94
N GLN A 6 9.94 -6.27 -2.08
CA GLN A 6 9.63 -4.83 -2.19
C GLN A 6 8.27 -4.45 -1.58
N ASP A 7 7.30 -5.37 -1.55
CA ASP A 7 5.93 -5.05 -1.17
C ASP A 7 5.71 -4.88 0.35
N GLY A 8 6.54 -5.53 1.18
CA GLY A 8 6.51 -5.38 2.64
C GLY A 8 7.51 -4.34 3.19
N ALA A 9 8.55 -4.03 2.41
CA ALA A 9 9.61 -3.12 2.84
C ALA A 9 9.14 -1.67 3.02
N SER A 10 8.10 -1.25 2.30
CA SER A 10 7.55 0.11 2.37
C SER A 10 6.89 0.42 3.73
N ILE A 11 6.13 -0.54 4.28
CA ILE A 11 5.50 -0.40 5.60
C ILE A 11 6.56 -0.44 6.70
N GLY A 12 7.53 -1.37 6.61
CA GLY A 12 8.63 -1.46 7.56
C GLY A 12 9.48 -0.18 7.61
N ALA A 13 9.76 0.43 6.45
CA ALA A 13 10.46 1.70 6.38
C ALA A 13 9.66 2.85 7.02
N GLY A 14 8.35 2.91 6.77
CA GLY A 14 7.47 3.91 7.40
C GLY A 14 7.47 3.84 8.92
N ILE A 15 7.38 2.62 9.48
CA ILE A 15 7.44 2.40 10.93
C ILE A 15 8.81 2.74 11.50
N ALA A 16 9.90 2.35 10.84
CA ALA A 16 11.25 2.64 11.32
C ALA A 16 11.54 4.16 11.38
N ILE A 17 11.15 4.89 10.34
CA ILE A 17 11.30 6.35 10.28
C ILE A 17 10.37 7.02 11.31
N GLY A 18 9.12 6.57 11.41
CA GLY A 18 8.17 7.06 12.41
C GLY A 18 8.64 6.83 13.84
N ALA A 19 9.16 5.65 14.16
CA ALA A 19 9.70 5.32 15.47
C ALA A 19 10.92 6.19 15.83
N ALA A 20 11.83 6.44 14.88
CA ALA A 20 12.98 7.32 15.09
C ALA A 20 12.56 8.77 15.36
N LEU A 21 11.58 9.29 14.61
CA LEU A 21 11.02 10.63 14.82
C LEU A 21 10.25 10.73 16.14
N GLY A 22 9.47 9.70 16.49
CA GLY A 22 8.77 9.62 17.77
C GLY A 22 9.70 9.57 18.96
N ALA A 23 10.81 8.84 18.85
CA ALA A 23 11.87 8.81 19.86
C ALA A 23 12.54 10.18 20.02
N ALA A 24 12.81 10.88 18.92
CA ALA A 24 13.42 12.21 18.93
C ALA A 24 12.52 13.27 19.58
N TYR A 25 11.20 13.18 19.39
CA TYR A 25 10.21 14.07 20.02
C TYR A 25 9.80 13.63 21.43
N GLY A 26 10.32 12.50 21.94
CA GLY A 26 9.89 11.92 23.22
C GLY A 26 8.45 11.40 23.21
N ASN A 27 7.86 11.20 22.03
CA ASN A 27 6.47 10.81 21.84
C ASN A 27 6.34 9.72 20.76
N LEU A 28 6.70 8.50 21.14
CA LEU A 28 6.69 7.32 20.25
C LEU A 28 5.31 7.05 19.64
N ALA A 29 4.23 7.30 20.38
CA ALA A 29 2.86 7.13 19.88
C ALA A 29 2.60 8.00 18.63
N LEU A 30 3.05 9.25 18.68
CA LEU A 30 2.90 10.21 17.58
C LEU A 30 3.77 9.81 16.38
N GLY A 31 5.02 9.38 16.64
CA GLY A 31 5.92 8.87 15.61
C GLY A 31 5.41 7.62 14.89
N ILE A 32 4.93 6.62 15.63
CA ILE A 32 4.37 5.39 15.05
C ILE A 32 3.08 5.70 14.28
N ALA A 33 2.19 6.54 14.82
CA ALA A 33 0.94 6.92 14.16
C ALA A 33 1.20 7.63 12.83
N LEU A 34 2.15 8.57 12.79
CA LEU A 34 2.55 9.25 11.56
C LEU A 34 3.25 8.28 10.59
N GLY A 35 4.23 7.50 11.06
CA GLY A 35 4.97 6.55 10.24
C GLY A 35 4.09 5.49 9.59
N THR A 36 3.10 4.97 10.34
CA THR A 36 2.09 4.04 9.81
C THR A 36 1.11 4.73 8.87
N ALA A 37 0.63 5.94 9.18
CA ALA A 37 -0.27 6.69 8.28
C ALA A 37 0.39 7.00 6.93
N PHE A 38 1.63 7.49 6.93
CA PHE A 38 2.39 7.76 5.70
C PHE A 38 2.78 6.47 4.96
N GLY A 39 3.22 5.43 5.67
CA GLY A 39 3.55 4.13 5.07
C GLY A 39 2.34 3.42 4.43
N ALA A 40 1.18 3.49 5.08
CA ALA A 40 -0.08 2.97 4.55
C ALA A 40 -0.59 3.81 3.37
N ALA A 41 -0.53 5.14 3.45
CA ALA A 41 -0.91 6.03 2.36
C ALA A 41 -0.07 5.79 1.10
N PHE A 42 1.24 5.61 1.23
CA PHE A 42 2.13 5.25 0.12
C PHE A 42 1.76 3.90 -0.50
N THR A 43 1.37 2.93 0.33
CA THR A 43 0.93 1.60 -0.14
C THR A 43 -0.40 1.69 -0.89
N VAL A 44 -1.38 2.44 -0.37
CA VAL A 44 -2.68 2.67 -1.04
C VAL A 44 -2.52 3.42 -2.36
N THR A 45 -1.63 4.42 -2.39
CA THR A 45 -1.38 5.21 -3.60
C THR A 45 -0.71 4.36 -4.69
N ARG A 46 0.15 3.40 -4.31
CA ARG A 46 0.82 2.49 -5.23
C ARG A 46 -0.08 1.34 -5.70
N ARG A 47 -1.13 1.00 -4.93
CA ARG A 47 -2.24 0.11 -5.33
C ARG A 47 -3.24 0.73 -6.31
N ARG A 48 -3.10 2.02 -6.66
CA ARG A 48 -3.72 2.59 -7.86
C ARG A 48 -2.82 2.38 -9.10
N SER A 49 -2.32 1.15 -9.27
CA SER A 49 -2.15 0.66 -10.64
C SER A 49 -3.51 0.09 -11.00
N PRO A 50 -4.25 0.69 -11.95
CA PRO A 50 -5.44 0.10 -12.50
C PRO A 50 -5.04 -1.16 -13.28
N ASP A 51 -4.93 -2.28 -12.58
CA ASP A 51 -5.19 -3.58 -13.19
C ASP A 51 -6.69 -3.53 -13.53
N GLY A 52 -7.12 -3.16 -14.73
CA GLY A 52 -6.68 -3.76 -15.98
C GLY A 52 -7.59 -4.95 -16.22
N ASP A 53 -8.73 -4.68 -16.85
CA ASP A 53 -9.46 -5.63 -17.69
C ASP A 53 -9.64 -7.06 -17.17
N GLY A 54 -10.53 -7.21 -16.18
CA GLY A 54 -11.34 -8.42 -16.05
C GLY A 54 -12.56 -8.34 -16.97
N ALA A 55 -12.33 -8.22 -18.29
CA ALA A 55 -13.38 -8.35 -19.27
C ALA A 55 -14.06 -9.72 -19.11
N ASN A 56 -15.29 -9.75 -18.57
CA ASN A 56 -16.20 -10.86 -18.81
C ASN A 56 -16.72 -10.74 -20.26
N LYS A 57 -15.79 -10.88 -21.21
CA LYS A 57 -16.06 -11.02 -22.65
C LYS A 57 -16.43 -12.45 -23.03
N ASP A 58 -16.47 -13.35 -22.05
CA ASP A 58 -16.74 -14.78 -22.26
C ASP A 58 -18.22 -15.12 -22.04
N ASN A 59 -19.06 -14.15 -21.65
CA ASN A 59 -20.52 -14.28 -21.62
C ASN A 59 -21.19 -13.13 -22.39
N PRO A 60 -21.28 -13.19 -23.74
CA PRO A 60 -22.09 -12.24 -24.47
C PRO A 60 -23.56 -12.32 -24.01
N PRO A 61 -24.30 -11.20 -24.00
CA PRO A 61 -25.73 -11.24 -23.71
C PRO A 61 -26.40 -12.15 -24.74
N ILE A 62 -27.12 -13.17 -24.26
CA ILE A 62 -27.98 -13.97 -25.13
C ILE A 62 -29.03 -13.00 -25.68
N SER A 63 -28.92 -12.73 -26.97
CA SER A 63 -29.97 -12.01 -27.69
C SER A 63 -31.11 -13.01 -27.86
N ASP A 64 -32.17 -12.83 -27.08
CA ASP A 64 -33.45 -13.49 -27.29
C ASP A 64 -34.06 -12.87 -28.58
N ASP A 65 -34.02 -13.62 -29.69
CA ASP A 65 -34.77 -13.36 -30.94
C ASP A 65 -36.22 -13.87 -30.81
#